data_AF-A0A6A3P021-F1
#
_entry.id   AF-A0A6A3P021-F1
#
_cell.length_a   1.000
_cell.length_b   1.000
_cell.length_c   1.000
_cell.angle_alpha   90.00
_cell.angle_beta   90.00
_cell.angle_gamma   90.00
#
_symmetry.space_group_name_H-M   'P 1'
#
loop_
_entity.id
_entity.type
_entity.pdbx_description
1 polymer ?
#
loop_
_entity_poly.entity_id
_entity_poly.type
_entity_poly.pdbx_seq_one_letter_code
_entity_poly.pdbx_strand_id
1 'polypeptide(L)'
;MQCPEDVATARLRAWGVADEDNLCSDLDNLCSDLEDDEGDTASNAVEVVVRDRRNAYSNALKLKVLEDINAGVSVTKAARLHGIKSRTAVHAWRGREAIIREACNNKKRSKCSVGGQGRKNLFPHCDELIQWIKEMRRDDFPLKTSHVLVFVKEEYSEFTSAYLAKNKEESLGRMMRRIVYQRGFSFRRPTKSVLSTLDLEAEQRKFASEVGSKISATYARSCIFNADETAV
;
A
#
# COMPACT_ATOMS: atom_id res chain seq x y z
N MET A 1 -7.58 -28.97 27.99
CA MET A 1 -7.59 -28.83 26.52
C MET A 1 -6.97 -27.48 26.21
N GLN A 2 -5.67 -27.45 25.96
CA GLN A 2 -4.95 -26.24 25.59
C GLN A 2 -5.27 -25.96 24.11
N CYS A 3 -5.87 -24.81 23.80
CA CYS A 3 -5.96 -24.34 22.42
C CYS A 3 -4.54 -24.18 21.87
N PRO A 4 -4.23 -24.70 20.67
CA PRO A 4 -2.92 -24.51 20.07
C PRO A 4 -2.75 -23.01 19.85
N GLU A 5 -1.83 -22.38 20.60
CA GLU A 5 -1.35 -21.05 20.26
C GLU A 5 -0.85 -21.09 18.82
N ASP A 6 -1.41 -20.24 17.97
CA ASP A 6 -1.09 -20.18 16.55
C ASP A 6 0.43 -20.02 16.40
N VAL A 7 1.07 -20.87 15.60
CA VAL A 7 2.53 -20.86 15.39
C VAL A 7 3.00 -19.47 14.92
N ALA A 8 2.13 -18.72 14.24
CA ALA A 8 2.35 -17.33 13.88
C ALA A 8 2.49 -16.41 15.11
N THR A 9 1.63 -16.56 16.12
CA THR A 9 1.66 -15.75 17.36
C THR A 9 2.89 -16.08 18.24
N ALA A 10 3.32 -17.34 18.27
CA ALA A 10 4.55 -17.75 18.95
C ALA A 10 5.81 -17.20 18.25
N ARG A 11 5.84 -17.17 16.90
CA ARG A 11 6.91 -16.57 16.10
C ARG A 11 7.01 -15.06 16.33
N LEU A 12 5.87 -14.36 16.49
CA LEU A 12 5.82 -12.93 16.75
C LEU A 12 6.41 -12.54 18.12
N ARG A 13 6.21 -13.35 19.18
CA ARG A 13 6.83 -13.10 20.50
C ARG A 13 8.36 -13.30 20.48
N ALA A 14 8.88 -14.18 19.62
CA ALA A 14 10.32 -14.35 19.42
C ALA A 14 10.93 -13.17 18.64
N TRP A 15 10.14 -12.47 17.81
CA TRP A 15 10.54 -11.25 17.11
C TRP A 15 10.35 -9.99 17.95
N GLY A 16 10.64 -10.06 19.26
CA GLY A 16 10.86 -8.88 20.09
C GLY A 16 11.98 -8.02 19.50
N VAL A 17 11.62 -7.16 18.55
CA VAL A 17 12.41 -5.98 18.20
C VAL A 17 12.39 -5.17 19.48
N ALA A 18 13.49 -5.28 20.22
CA ALA A 18 13.67 -4.73 21.55
C ALA A 18 13.01 -3.35 21.65
N ASP A 19 12.27 -3.16 22.73
CA ASP A 19 11.88 -1.85 23.22
C ASP A 19 13.16 -1.04 23.48
N GLU A 20 13.69 -0.40 22.44
CA GLU A 20 14.80 0.55 22.53
C GLU A 20 14.43 1.71 21.60
N ASP A 21 13.77 2.70 22.19
CA ASP A 21 13.98 4.13 21.98
C ASP A 21 14.44 4.56 20.57
N ASN A 22 13.49 4.70 19.65
CA ASN A 22 13.53 5.83 18.71
C ASN A 22 12.11 6.25 18.33
N LEU A 23 11.38 6.70 19.35
CA LEU A 23 10.17 7.46 19.19
C LEU A 23 10.58 8.82 18.56
N CYS A 24 10.17 9.07 17.31
CA CYS A 24 10.05 10.39 16.68
C CYS A 24 11.03 10.85 15.56
N SER A 25 11.86 10.02 14.91
CA SER A 25 12.67 10.51 13.75
C SER A 25 12.11 10.21 12.35
N ASP A 26 11.27 9.19 12.20
CA ASP A 26 10.97 8.65 10.85
C ASP A 26 9.78 9.29 10.14
N LEU A 27 9.10 10.24 10.78
CA LEU A 27 7.97 10.95 10.17
C LEU A 27 8.41 12.14 9.32
N ASP A 28 9.56 12.75 9.63
CA ASP A 28 10.11 13.88 8.88
C ASP A 28 10.84 13.42 7.60
N ASN A 29 11.30 12.18 7.55
CA ASN A 29 11.98 11.65 6.35
C ASN A 29 11.00 11.22 5.23
N LEU A 30 9.68 11.37 5.43
CA LEU A 30 8.68 11.02 4.42
C LEU A 30 8.41 12.17 3.43
N CYS A 31 8.84 13.40 3.74
CA CYS A 31 8.74 14.55 2.84
C CYS A 31 10.10 14.95 2.24
N SER A 32 11.21 14.62 2.89
CA SER A 32 12.55 15.03 2.47
C SER A 32 13.23 14.08 1.47
N ASP A 33 12.77 12.84 1.29
CA ASP A 33 13.36 11.91 0.29
C ASP A 33 13.11 12.31 -1.19
N LEU A 34 12.53 13.49 -1.43
CA LEU A 34 12.47 14.16 -2.74
C LEU A 34 13.45 15.33 -2.88
N GLU A 35 14.12 15.75 -1.81
CA GLU A 35 15.11 16.81 -1.79
C GLU A 35 16.47 16.26 -1.30
N ASP A 36 17.40 16.24 -2.25
CA ASP A 36 18.86 16.28 -2.13
C ASP A 36 19.61 15.25 -1.26
N ASP A 37 20.43 14.44 -1.94
CA ASP A 37 21.71 13.96 -1.40
C ASP A 37 22.77 14.11 -2.52
N GLU A 38 23.34 15.31 -2.57
CA GLU A 38 24.70 15.60 -3.00
C GLU A 38 25.64 15.00 -1.94
N GLY A 39 26.50 14.06 -2.35
CA GLY A 39 27.35 13.32 -1.40
C GLY A 39 28.41 12.44 -2.06
N ASP A 40 29.38 13.13 -2.67
CA ASP A 40 30.82 12.80 -2.75
C ASP A 40 31.25 11.50 -3.47
N THR A 41 31.58 11.65 -4.77
CA THR A 41 32.58 10.80 -5.43
C THR A 41 33.66 11.70 -6.01
N ALA A 42 34.86 11.61 -5.44
CA ALA A 42 36.05 12.27 -5.93
C ALA A 42 36.29 12.01 -7.42
N SER A 43 36.44 13.11 -8.16
CA SER A 43 37.31 13.30 -9.33
C SER A 43 37.17 12.28 -10.47
N ASN A 44 36.17 12.47 -11.33
CA ASN A 44 36.38 12.50 -12.79
C ASN A 44 35.17 13.10 -13.48
N ALA A 45 35.38 14.22 -14.18
CA ALA A 45 34.36 14.94 -14.92
C ALA A 45 33.82 14.07 -16.07
N VAL A 46 32.72 13.36 -15.80
CA VAL A 46 31.83 12.80 -16.82
C VAL A 46 30.52 13.54 -16.64
N GLU A 47 30.09 14.31 -17.65
CA GLU A 47 28.79 14.97 -17.68
C GLU A 47 27.69 14.01 -17.17
N VAL A 48 27.18 14.28 -15.97
CA VAL A 48 26.06 13.53 -15.41
C VAL A 48 24.83 13.94 -16.21
N VAL A 49 24.54 13.19 -17.27
CA VAL A 49 23.25 13.27 -17.96
C VAL A 49 22.19 12.88 -16.94
N VAL A 50 21.55 13.88 -16.32
CA VAL A 50 20.38 13.71 -15.45
C VAL A 50 19.31 13.05 -16.32
N ARG A 51 19.16 11.73 -16.18
CA ARG A 51 18.14 10.97 -16.89
C ARG A 51 16.78 11.45 -16.40
N ASP A 52 16.02 12.12 -17.28
CA ASP A 52 14.64 12.54 -17.02
C ASP A 52 13.87 11.36 -16.39
N ARG A 53 13.37 11.54 -15.16
CA ARG A 53 12.70 10.47 -14.42
C ARG A 53 11.52 10.01 -15.27
N ARG A 54 11.42 8.70 -15.55
CA ARG A 54 10.27 8.16 -16.30
C ARG A 54 8.98 8.54 -15.57
N ASN A 55 8.19 9.43 -16.15
CA ASN A 55 6.92 9.87 -15.57
C ASN A 55 6.01 8.68 -15.30
N ALA A 56 5.69 8.44 -14.02
CA ALA A 56 4.66 7.50 -13.61
C ALA A 56 3.33 8.25 -13.55
N TYR A 57 2.35 7.84 -14.36
CA TYR A 57 1.03 8.47 -14.39
C TYR A 57 0.03 7.66 -13.56
N SER A 58 -0.86 8.34 -12.83
CA SER A 58 -1.92 7.71 -12.04
C SER A 58 -2.96 7.04 -12.96
N ASN A 59 -3.66 6.02 -12.47
CA ASN A 59 -4.70 5.35 -13.28
C ASN A 59 -5.86 6.28 -13.61
N ALA A 60 -6.21 7.19 -12.69
CA ALA A 60 -7.24 8.19 -12.93
C ALA A 60 -6.89 9.10 -14.13
N LEU A 61 -5.63 9.52 -14.23
CA LEU A 61 -5.17 10.31 -15.38
C LEU A 61 -5.17 9.49 -16.68
N LYS A 62 -4.69 8.24 -16.62
CA LYS A 62 -4.74 7.32 -17.77
C LYS A 62 -6.17 7.12 -18.26
N LEU A 63 -7.12 6.96 -17.35
CA LEU A 63 -8.53 6.78 -17.67
C LEU A 63 -9.11 8.00 -18.38
N LYS A 64 -8.87 9.22 -17.86
CA LYS A 64 -9.30 10.47 -18.52
C LYS A 64 -8.77 10.58 -19.95
N VAL A 65 -7.49 10.28 -20.15
CA VAL A 65 -6.87 10.32 -21.48
C VAL A 65 -7.50 9.30 -22.43
N LEU A 66 -7.82 8.10 -21.93
CA LEU A 66 -8.49 7.06 -22.72
C LEU A 66 -9.95 7.41 -23.02
N GLU A 67 -10.66 8.07 -22.10
CA GLU A 67 -12.01 8.57 -22.33
C GLU A 67 -12.05 9.64 -23.42
N ASP A 68 -11.11 10.59 -23.42
CA ASP A 68 -10.98 11.58 -24.50
C ASP A 68 -10.72 10.91 -25.86
N ILE A 69 -9.88 9.88 -25.88
CA ILE A 69 -9.59 9.13 -27.11
C ILE A 69 -10.84 8.38 -27.60
N ASN A 70 -11.61 7.77 -26.68
CA ASN A 70 -12.86 7.10 -27.01
C ASN A 70 -13.96 8.08 -27.43
N ALA A 71 -13.92 9.32 -26.95
CA ALA A 71 -14.79 10.42 -27.39
C ALA A 71 -14.38 11.00 -28.77
N GLY A 72 -13.35 10.44 -29.42
CA GLY A 72 -12.94 10.81 -30.78
C GLY A 72 -11.76 11.79 -30.84
N VAL A 73 -11.13 12.12 -29.71
CA VAL A 73 -9.91 12.95 -29.71
C VAL A 73 -8.72 12.13 -30.21
N SER A 74 -7.91 12.70 -31.10
CA SER A 74 -6.69 12.01 -31.57
C SER A 74 -5.69 11.82 -30.43
N VAL A 75 -4.94 10.71 -30.47
CA VAL A 75 -3.94 10.35 -29.44
C VAL A 75 -2.96 11.51 -29.18
N THR A 76 -2.53 12.21 -30.24
CA THR A 76 -1.62 13.36 -30.14
C THR A 76 -2.26 14.54 -29.42
N LYS A 77 -3.53 14.83 -29.69
CA LYS A 77 -4.26 15.92 -29.05
C LYS A 77 -4.54 15.61 -27.58
N ALA A 78 -4.96 14.38 -27.27
CA ALA A 78 -5.19 13.92 -25.90
C ALA A 78 -3.88 13.93 -25.07
N ALA A 79 -2.76 13.45 -25.64
CA ALA A 79 -1.46 13.47 -24.96
C ALA A 79 -1.01 14.90 -24.63
N ARG A 80 -1.20 15.85 -25.56
CA ARG A 80 -0.86 17.25 -25.35
C ARG A 80 -1.76 17.92 -24.31
N LEU A 81 -3.06 17.64 -24.35
CA LEU A 81 -4.05 18.18 -23.41
C LEU A 81 -3.71 17.83 -21.96
N HIS A 82 -3.23 16.60 -21.72
CA HIS A 82 -2.89 16.09 -20.39
C HIS A 82 -1.39 16.15 -20.05
N GLY A 83 -0.58 16.87 -20.82
CA GLY A 83 0.85 17.07 -20.53
C GLY A 83 1.71 15.79 -20.60
N ILE A 84 1.32 14.80 -21.40
CA ILE A 84 2.02 13.52 -21.50
C ILE A 84 3.19 13.64 -22.47
N LYS A 85 4.42 13.53 -21.94
CA LYS A 85 5.67 13.63 -22.72
C LYS A 85 5.79 12.58 -23.83
N SER A 86 5.21 11.39 -23.65
CA SER A 86 5.38 10.26 -24.57
C SER A 86 4.05 9.73 -25.14
N ARG A 87 3.90 9.84 -26.46
CA ARG A 87 2.76 9.26 -27.21
C ARG A 87 2.73 7.74 -27.16
N THR A 88 3.91 7.08 -27.12
CA THR A 88 3.99 5.61 -27.04
C THR A 88 3.46 5.07 -25.72
N ALA A 89 3.55 5.85 -24.64
CA ALA A 89 2.91 5.50 -23.37
C ALA A 89 1.38 5.40 -23.51
N VAL A 90 0.75 6.32 -24.24
CA VAL A 90 -0.70 6.32 -24.47
C VAL A 90 -1.14 5.11 -25.30
N HIS A 91 -0.38 4.75 -26.34
CA HIS A 91 -0.63 3.50 -27.08
C HIS A 91 -0.51 2.25 -26.19
N ALA A 92 0.48 2.22 -25.30
CA ALA A 92 0.65 1.12 -24.34
C ALA A 92 -0.46 1.06 -23.28
N TRP A 93 -1.15 2.17 -22.99
CA TRP A 93 -2.33 2.19 -22.12
C TRP A 93 -3.57 1.70 -22.85
N ARG A 94 -3.73 2.05 -24.14
CA ARG A 94 -4.85 1.57 -24.97
C ARG A 94 -4.89 0.05 -25.04
N GLY A 95 -3.74 -0.61 -25.21
CA GLY A 95 -3.63 -2.08 -25.17
C GLY A 95 -3.95 -2.70 -23.80
N ARG A 96 -4.03 -1.90 -22.73
CA ARG A 96 -4.32 -2.34 -21.35
C ARG A 96 -5.52 -1.61 -20.75
N GLU A 97 -6.38 -1.07 -21.59
CA GLU A 97 -7.50 -0.23 -21.18
C GLU A 97 -8.44 -0.97 -20.23
N ALA A 98 -8.78 -2.23 -20.53
CA ALA A 98 -9.65 -3.06 -19.68
C ALA A 98 -9.11 -3.16 -18.25
N ILE A 99 -7.81 -3.40 -18.11
CA ILE A 99 -7.14 -3.54 -16.80
C ILE A 99 -7.12 -2.19 -16.06
N ILE A 100 -6.89 -1.09 -16.78
CA ILE A 100 -6.91 0.26 -16.20
C ILE A 100 -8.31 0.63 -15.72
N ARG A 101 -9.36 0.32 -16.50
CA ARG A 101 -10.76 0.53 -16.12
C ARG A 101 -11.14 -0.29 -14.89
N GLU A 102 -10.81 -1.57 -14.88
CA GLU A 102 -11.05 -2.46 -13.74
C GLU A 102 -10.36 -1.94 -12.46
N ALA A 103 -9.12 -1.47 -12.59
CA ALA A 103 -8.38 -0.89 -11.47
C ALA A 103 -8.99 0.42 -10.95
N CYS A 104 -9.61 1.23 -11.82
CA CYS A 104 -10.31 2.45 -11.41
C CYS A 104 -11.65 2.16 -10.73
N ASN A 105 -12.37 1.13 -11.17
CA ASN A 105 -13.67 0.74 -10.60
C ASN A 105 -13.55 0.21 -9.16
N ASN A 106 -12.39 -0.35 -8.80
CA ASN A 106 -12.12 -0.78 -7.44
C ASN A 106 -11.50 0.38 -6.62
N LYS A 107 -12.25 0.94 -5.66
CA LYS A 107 -11.80 2.03 -4.76
C LYS A 107 -10.45 1.74 -4.08
N LYS A 108 -10.09 0.47 -3.89
CA LYS A 108 -8.79 0.04 -3.31
C LYS A 108 -7.64 0.01 -4.34
N ARG A 109 -7.92 -0.19 -5.64
CA ARG A 109 -6.92 -0.25 -6.72
C ARG A 109 -6.74 1.07 -7.48
N SER A 110 -7.59 2.07 -7.26
CA SER A 110 -7.44 3.41 -7.87
C SER A 110 -6.10 4.08 -7.51
N LYS A 111 -5.54 3.75 -6.32
CA LYS A 111 -4.22 4.19 -5.84
C LYS A 111 -3.04 3.40 -6.41
N CYS A 112 -3.28 2.22 -6.98
CA CYS A 112 -2.25 1.32 -7.48
C CYS A 112 -2.05 1.57 -8.98
N SER A 113 -0.96 2.22 -9.41
CA SER A 113 -0.66 2.32 -10.84
C SER A 113 -0.71 0.92 -11.48
N VAL A 114 -1.67 0.67 -12.39
CA VAL A 114 -1.68 -0.55 -13.18
C VAL A 114 -0.35 -0.56 -13.91
N GLY A 115 0.45 -1.59 -13.64
CA GLY A 115 1.89 -1.64 -13.90
C GLY A 115 2.28 -1.30 -15.33
N GLY A 116 3.59 -1.17 -15.58
CA GLY A 116 4.17 -0.82 -16.89
C GLY A 116 4.82 0.56 -16.96
N GLN A 117 4.74 1.33 -15.88
CA GLN A 117 5.62 2.47 -15.61
C GLN A 117 6.18 2.33 -14.19
N GLY A 118 7.50 2.43 -14.06
CA GLY A 118 8.23 2.19 -12.82
C GLY A 118 9.32 1.12 -12.95
N ARG A 119 10.18 1.01 -11.94
CA ARG A 119 11.17 -0.07 -11.82
C ARG A 119 10.43 -1.39 -11.60
N LYS A 120 10.74 -2.42 -12.39
CA LYS A 120 10.17 -3.77 -12.20
C LYS A 120 10.53 -4.25 -10.80
N ASN A 121 9.58 -4.91 -10.12
CA ASN A 121 9.85 -5.57 -8.85
C ASN A 121 10.72 -6.80 -9.15
N LEU A 122 11.87 -6.90 -8.49
CA LEU A 122 12.79 -8.04 -8.64
C LEU A 122 12.38 -9.23 -7.77
N PHE A 123 11.54 -8.97 -6.76
CA PHE A 123 11.06 -9.99 -5.85
C PHE A 123 9.98 -10.85 -6.52
N PRO A 124 10.19 -12.17 -6.66
CA PRO A 124 9.27 -13.04 -7.39
C PRO A 124 7.98 -13.35 -6.62
N HIS A 125 8.04 -13.48 -5.29
CA HIS A 125 6.91 -13.91 -4.44
C HIS A 125 6.07 -12.75 -3.92
N CYS A 126 5.80 -11.76 -4.78
CA CYS A 126 5.07 -10.56 -4.38
C CYS A 126 3.67 -10.86 -3.81
N ASP A 127 2.96 -11.85 -4.37
CA ASP A 127 1.58 -12.12 -3.96
C ASP A 127 1.49 -12.84 -2.61
N GLU A 128 2.44 -13.74 -2.33
CA GLU A 128 2.58 -14.40 -1.02
C GLU A 128 2.90 -13.39 0.09
N LEU A 129 3.83 -12.46 -0.18
CA LEU A 129 4.12 -11.36 0.76
C LEU A 129 2.88 -10.52 1.06
N ILE A 130 2.07 -10.21 0.04
CA ILE A 130 0.84 -9.46 0.24
C ILE A 130 -0.20 -10.26 1.03
N GLN A 131 -0.26 -11.57 0.82
CA GLN A 131 -1.16 -12.45 1.56
C GLN A 131 -0.80 -12.46 3.05
N TRP A 132 0.48 -12.62 3.38
CA TRP A 132 0.97 -12.53 4.76
C TRP A 132 0.67 -11.17 5.40
N ILE A 133 0.88 -10.05 4.68
CA ILE A 133 0.54 -8.71 5.19
C ILE A 133 -0.96 -8.58 5.51
N LYS A 134 -1.84 -9.20 4.73
CA LYS A 134 -3.28 -9.17 5.00
C LYS A 134 -3.67 -9.98 6.22
N GLU A 135 -3.03 -11.12 6.44
CA GLU A 135 -3.24 -11.96 7.61
C GLU A 135 -2.84 -11.22 8.88
N MET A 136 -1.63 -10.66 8.92
CA MET A 136 -1.16 -9.86 10.05
C MET A 136 -2.07 -8.67 10.35
N ARG A 137 -2.62 -8.00 9.32
CA ARG A 137 -3.59 -6.91 9.53
C ARG A 137 -4.96 -7.40 9.99
N ARG A 138 -5.34 -8.65 9.70
CA ARG A 138 -6.58 -9.24 10.21
C ARG A 138 -6.47 -9.53 11.70
N ASP A 139 -5.26 -9.86 12.15
CA ASP A 139 -4.93 -10.13 13.55
C ASP A 139 -4.62 -8.83 14.33
N ASP A 140 -4.97 -7.66 13.78
CA ASP A 140 -4.68 -6.33 14.33
C ASP A 140 -3.18 -6.08 14.67
N PHE A 141 -2.26 -6.83 14.03
CA PHE A 141 -0.83 -6.71 14.30
C PHE A 141 -0.25 -5.42 13.69
N PRO A 142 0.45 -4.57 14.47
CA PRO A 142 1.06 -3.35 13.97
C PRO A 142 2.30 -3.66 13.11
N LEU A 143 2.08 -3.79 11.79
CA LEU A 143 3.15 -4.04 10.83
C LEU A 143 4.04 -2.82 10.58
N LYS A 144 5.34 -2.98 10.82
CA LYS A 144 6.44 -2.07 10.43
C LYS A 144 7.19 -2.63 9.22
N THR A 145 7.96 -1.78 8.54
CA THR A 145 8.86 -2.21 7.44
C THR A 145 9.87 -3.26 7.91
N SER A 146 10.35 -3.18 9.16
CA SER A 146 11.24 -4.18 9.76
C SER A 146 10.61 -5.57 9.79
N HIS A 147 9.34 -5.70 10.20
CA HIS A 147 8.64 -6.99 10.23
C HIS A 147 8.55 -7.61 8.84
N VAL A 148 8.28 -6.79 7.81
CA VAL A 148 8.26 -7.23 6.40
C VAL A 148 9.64 -7.73 5.97
N LEU A 149 10.71 -7.05 6.39
CA LEU A 149 12.08 -7.45 6.03
C LEU A 149 12.51 -8.75 6.70
N VAL A 150 12.17 -8.93 7.99
CA VAL A 150 12.45 -10.18 8.73
C VAL A 150 11.75 -11.35 8.06
N PHE A 151 10.43 -11.23 7.80
CA PHE A 151 9.67 -12.26 7.10
C PHE A 151 10.32 -12.65 5.77
N VAL A 152 10.74 -11.66 4.97
CA VAL A 152 11.35 -11.95 3.66
C VAL A 152 12.75 -12.56 3.78
N LYS A 153 13.54 -12.18 4.80
CA LYS A 153 14.86 -12.77 5.07
C LYS A 153 14.74 -14.23 5.53
N GLU A 154 13.72 -14.56 6.32
CA GLU A 154 13.52 -15.91 6.82
C GLU A 154 12.91 -16.84 5.76
N GLU A 155 11.76 -16.46 5.19
CA GLU A 155 11.03 -17.33 4.25
C GLU A 155 11.67 -17.37 2.86
N TYR A 156 12.33 -16.28 2.45
CA TYR A 156 13.00 -16.19 1.14
C TYR A 156 14.50 -15.90 1.31
N SER A 157 15.15 -16.70 2.16
CA SER A 157 16.59 -16.60 2.47
C SER A 157 17.50 -16.74 1.25
N GLU A 158 17.16 -17.63 0.30
CA GLU A 158 17.92 -17.80 -0.95
C GLU A 158 17.86 -16.54 -1.82
N PHE A 159 16.67 -15.95 -1.98
CA PHE A 159 16.52 -14.70 -2.71
C PHE A 159 17.25 -13.55 -2.02
N THR A 160 17.08 -13.41 -0.70
CA THR A 160 17.64 -12.28 0.05
C THR A 160 19.16 -12.35 0.11
N SER A 161 19.75 -13.52 0.34
CA SER A 161 21.21 -13.71 0.29
C SER A 161 21.78 -13.38 -1.10
N ALA A 162 21.19 -13.89 -2.18
CA ALA A 162 21.61 -13.57 -3.55
C ALA A 162 21.46 -12.09 -3.90
N TYR A 163 20.41 -11.43 -3.39
CA TYR A 163 20.19 -10.00 -3.60
C TYR A 163 21.18 -9.14 -2.81
N LEU A 164 21.42 -9.46 -1.54
CA LEU A 164 22.31 -8.73 -0.63
C LEU A 164 23.79 -8.93 -0.98
N ALA A 165 24.15 -10.04 -1.62
CA ALA A 165 25.50 -10.22 -2.17
C ALA A 165 25.89 -9.13 -3.20
N LYS A 166 24.91 -8.47 -3.81
CA LYS A 166 25.11 -7.45 -4.86
C LYS A 166 24.62 -6.06 -4.44
N ASN A 167 23.87 -5.94 -3.34
CA ASN A 167 23.17 -4.71 -2.98
C ASN A 167 23.15 -4.48 -1.47
N LYS A 168 23.06 -3.21 -1.05
CA LYS A 168 22.91 -2.83 0.36
C LYS A 168 21.53 -3.23 0.93
N GLU A 169 21.45 -3.48 2.22
CA GLU A 169 20.20 -3.84 2.93
C GLU A 169 19.11 -2.78 2.77
N GLU A 170 19.47 -1.49 2.82
CA GLU A 170 18.53 -0.38 2.59
C GLU A 170 17.79 -0.50 1.25
N SER A 171 18.46 -1.03 0.22
CA SER A 171 17.86 -1.21 -1.10
C SER A 171 16.77 -2.28 -1.09
N LEU A 172 16.92 -3.31 -0.25
CA LEU A 172 15.90 -4.34 -0.01
C LEU A 172 14.71 -3.72 0.71
N GLY A 173 14.94 -2.90 1.74
CA GLY A 173 13.91 -2.11 2.42
C GLY A 173 13.11 -1.21 1.48
N ARG A 174 13.80 -0.48 0.58
CA ARG A 174 13.16 0.35 -0.45
C ARG A 174 12.35 -0.49 -1.44
N MET A 175 12.83 -1.69 -1.81
CA MET A 175 12.09 -2.60 -2.69
C MET A 175 10.81 -3.11 -2.03
N MET A 176 10.89 -3.57 -0.77
CA MET A 176 9.73 -4.07 -0.03
C MET A 176 8.68 -2.99 0.18
N ARG A 177 9.09 -1.79 0.65
CA ARG A 177 8.17 -0.64 0.78
C ARG A 177 7.47 -0.35 -0.54
N ARG A 178 8.20 -0.34 -1.65
CA ARG A 178 7.62 -0.09 -2.98
C ARG A 178 6.57 -1.13 -3.37
N ILE A 179 6.83 -2.41 -3.15
CA ILE A 179 5.87 -3.49 -3.44
C ILE A 179 4.59 -3.28 -2.63
N VAL A 180 4.73 -3.02 -1.33
CA VAL A 180 3.61 -2.79 -0.40
C VAL A 180 2.77 -1.59 -0.84
N TYR A 181 3.41 -0.46 -1.16
CA TYR A 181 2.72 0.74 -1.65
C TYR A 181 2.03 0.53 -3.00
N GLN A 182 2.70 -0.13 -3.96
CA GLN A 182 2.11 -0.44 -5.27
C GLN A 182 0.87 -1.33 -5.16
N ARG A 183 0.74 -2.09 -4.08
CA ARG A 183 -0.39 -2.96 -3.79
C ARG A 183 -1.49 -2.27 -2.97
N GLY A 184 -1.35 -0.96 -2.71
CA GLY A 184 -2.40 -0.10 -2.16
C GLY A 184 -2.40 -0.04 -0.63
N PHE A 185 -1.39 -0.61 0.02
CA PHE A 185 -1.22 -0.49 1.45
C PHE A 185 -0.59 0.86 1.77
N SER A 186 -1.26 1.65 2.61
CA SER A 186 -0.67 2.80 3.26
C SER A 186 -0.23 2.44 4.67
N PHE A 187 0.81 3.10 5.15
CA PHE A 187 1.09 3.17 6.58
C PHE A 187 0.02 4.02 7.25
N ARG A 188 -0.46 3.56 8.40
CA ARG A 188 -1.44 4.28 9.23
C ARG A 188 -0.75 4.63 10.54
N ARG A 189 -1.08 5.79 11.10
CA ARG A 189 -0.70 6.08 12.49
C ARG A 189 -1.41 5.07 13.39
N PRO A 190 -0.72 4.48 14.38
CA PRO A 190 -1.37 3.62 15.35
C PRO A 190 -2.56 4.35 16.00
N THR A 191 -3.74 3.77 15.89
CA THR A 191 -4.92 4.23 16.61
C THR A 191 -5.03 3.42 17.88
N LYS A 192 -5.20 4.09 19.02
CA LYS A 192 -5.46 3.43 20.30
C LYS A 192 -6.92 2.95 20.31
N SER A 193 -7.23 1.84 19.65
CA SER A 193 -8.50 1.15 19.92
C SER A 193 -8.34 0.34 21.20
N VAL A 194 -9.30 0.47 22.11
CA VAL A 194 -9.30 -0.26 23.39
C VAL A 194 -9.69 -1.73 23.18
N LEU A 195 -10.38 -2.03 22.09
CA LEU A 195 -10.87 -3.35 21.74
C LEU A 195 -10.30 -3.78 20.38
N SER A 196 -10.13 -5.10 20.20
CA SER A 196 -9.78 -5.68 18.90
C SER A 196 -10.94 -5.53 17.92
N THR A 197 -10.65 -5.54 16.62
CA THR A 197 -11.67 -5.47 15.58
C THR A 197 -12.63 -6.65 15.68
N LEU A 198 -12.12 -7.84 16.03
CA LEU A 198 -12.92 -9.05 16.20
C LEU A 198 -13.93 -8.92 17.34
N ASP A 199 -13.52 -8.35 18.47
CA ASP A 199 -14.41 -8.14 19.62
C ASP A 199 -15.49 -7.11 19.31
N LEU A 200 -15.12 -6.01 18.65
CA LEU A 200 -16.07 -4.98 18.22
C LEU A 200 -17.12 -5.53 17.24
N GLU A 201 -16.70 -6.34 16.26
CA GLU A 201 -17.63 -6.97 15.32
C GLU A 201 -18.52 -8.01 16.01
N ALA A 202 -17.99 -8.76 16.98
CA ALA A 202 -18.76 -9.73 17.74
C ALA A 202 -19.83 -9.04 18.61
N GLU A 203 -19.45 -7.96 19.30
CA GLU A 203 -20.36 -7.16 20.12
C GLU A 203 -21.43 -6.48 19.25
N GLN A 204 -21.04 -5.91 18.10
CA GLN A 204 -22.00 -5.32 17.16
C GLN A 204 -22.99 -6.36 16.64
N ARG A 205 -22.53 -7.57 16.29
CA ARG A 205 -23.41 -8.67 15.85
C ARG A 205 -24.38 -9.09 16.95
N LYS A 206 -23.90 -9.21 18.19
CA LYS A 206 -24.71 -9.56 19.36
C LYS A 206 -25.76 -8.48 19.65
N PHE A 207 -25.36 -7.21 19.65
CA PHE A 207 -26.28 -6.09 19.85
C PHE A 207 -27.35 -6.04 18.75
N ALA A 208 -26.96 -6.21 17.48
CA ALA A 208 -27.89 -6.23 16.37
C ALA A 208 -28.90 -7.39 16.46
N SER A 209 -28.47 -8.59 16.86
CA SER A 209 -29.35 -9.75 16.98
C SER A 209 -30.30 -9.64 18.18
N GLU A 210 -29.83 -9.16 19.33
CA GLU A 210 -30.62 -9.09 20.55
C GLU A 210 -31.47 -7.82 20.63
N VAL A 211 -30.84 -6.66 20.53
CA VAL A 211 -31.48 -5.36 20.72
C VAL A 211 -32.08 -4.87 19.40
N GLY A 212 -31.31 -4.96 18.31
CA GLY A 212 -31.76 -4.55 16.98
C GLY A 212 -33.04 -5.27 16.52
N SER A 213 -33.12 -6.58 16.73
CA SER A 213 -34.32 -7.37 16.40
C SER A 213 -35.53 -7.00 17.26
N LYS A 214 -35.34 -6.74 18.56
CA LYS A 214 -36.44 -6.34 19.45
C LYS A 214 -36.97 -4.96 19.09
N ILE A 215 -36.08 -4.01 18.79
CA ILE A 215 -36.46 -2.65 18.39
C ILE A 215 -37.19 -2.67 17.05
N SER A 216 -36.67 -3.41 16.05
CA SER A 216 -37.30 -3.47 14.72
C SER A 216 -38.67 -4.16 14.72
N ALA A 217 -38.89 -5.13 15.63
CA ALA A 217 -40.18 -5.76 15.82
C ALA A 217 -41.19 -4.86 16.55
N THR A 218 -40.73 -4.02 17.47
CA THR A 218 -41.60 -3.22 18.36
C THR A 218 -41.94 -1.85 17.76
N TYR A 219 -41.01 -1.21 17.06
CA TYR A 219 -41.13 0.17 16.61
C TYR A 219 -40.97 0.26 15.09
N ALA A 220 -41.86 1.03 14.46
CA ALA A 220 -41.67 1.43 13.07
C ALA A 220 -40.43 2.34 12.96
N ARG A 221 -39.71 2.23 11.85
CA ARG A 221 -38.45 2.98 11.63
C ARG A 221 -38.63 4.50 11.71
N SER A 222 -39.83 5.01 11.40
CA SER A 222 -40.19 6.43 11.52
C SER A 222 -40.24 6.95 12.95
N CYS A 223 -40.26 6.06 13.94
CA CYS A 223 -40.35 6.41 15.36
C CYS A 223 -39.01 6.26 16.11
N ILE A 224 -37.91 5.99 15.39
CA ILE A 224 -36.57 5.84 15.95
C ILE A 224 -35.78 7.11 15.65
N PHE A 225 -35.39 7.84 16.70
CA PHE A 225 -34.61 9.06 16.60
C PHE A 225 -33.19 8.82 17.12
N ASN A 226 -32.18 9.28 16.39
CA ASN A 226 -30.80 9.27 16.86
C ASN A 226 -30.56 10.51 17.73
N ALA A 227 -29.93 10.32 18.88
CA ALA A 227 -29.49 11.42 19.75
C ALA A 227 -28.04 11.13 20.17
N ASP A 228 -27.13 12.02 19.78
CA ASP A 228 -25.72 11.96 20.17
C ASP A 228 -25.21 13.37 20.50
N GLU A 229 -24.53 13.48 21.64
CA GLU A 229 -23.90 14.72 22.05
C GLU A 229 -22.57 14.87 21.32
N THR A 230 -22.50 15.83 20.41
CA THR A 230 -21.23 16.23 19.78
C THR A 230 -20.68 17.44 20.54
N ALA A 231 -19.51 17.31 21.16
CA ALA A 231 -18.83 18.44 21.79
C ALA A 231 -18.51 19.52 20.74
N VAL A 232 -18.76 20.79 21.09
CA VAL A 232 -18.49 21.98 20.26
C VAL A 232 -17.12 22.56 20.59
#